data_AF-E3RT59-F1
#
_entry.id   AF-E3RT59-F1
#
_cell.length_a   1.000
_cell.length_b   1.000
_cell.length_c   1.000
_cell.angle_alpha   90.00
_cell.angle_beta   90.00
_cell.angle_gamma   90.00
#
_symmetry.space_group_name_H-M   'P 1'
#
loop_
_entity.id
_entity.type
_entity.pdbx_description
1 polymer ?
#
loop_
_entity_poly.entity_id
_entity_poly.type
_entity_poly.pdbx_seq_one_letter_code
_entity_poly.pdbx_strand_id
1 'polypeptide(L)'
;MGSIYSKAVEVIAWLGLSQSMGRAFTCALELKPSSRIPEMIREWSIRNKESDGQLKEDWMTVVQNGYWTRAWITQEILLAKQIKLWVNDLEIDPHRISRFAEHLTTRLNESEKVKIPGVARQDHKSQIFIYYVWFMGKQSGDIRKIYKDRKLIFLFSELPGRQSFYIHDRVYSLLSVATDASSIKVDYRASTGELLNQLLEIYSKSMCICSWFYMSDMLDVQHIPDSKHGRDDRVPVFKIPMKADQTEFIMTLEPKDWHHICASCGERMDSFDGSNEEVSFCVKSICTELKSAHLFVKKHRTGQYSIRRSDDPTSHEVLHFQPAKMDEEDALFLGLKALPEMWDIFLTGNVLMKLFVMPERKVRERNPLRICDLAGSETKKVEYCENIWACGK
;
A
#
# COMPACT_ATOMS: atom_id res chain seq x y z
N MET A 1 -15.89 10.91 16.88
CA MET A 1 -16.12 9.45 16.80
C MET A 1 -15.11 8.66 17.64
N GLY A 2 -13.79 8.78 17.41
CA GLY A 2 -12.80 8.02 18.21
C GLY A 2 -12.91 8.16 19.74
N SER A 3 -13.26 9.35 20.25
CA SER A 3 -13.52 9.57 21.69
C SER A 3 -14.76 8.84 22.22
N ILE A 4 -15.74 8.54 21.36
CA ILE A 4 -16.95 7.79 21.70
C ILE A 4 -16.59 6.31 21.85
N TYR A 5 -16.00 5.70 20.82
CA TYR A 5 -15.69 4.28 20.82
C TYR A 5 -14.64 3.88 21.86
N SER A 6 -13.61 4.71 22.08
CA SER A 6 -12.62 4.46 23.14
C SER A 6 -13.19 4.50 24.56
N LYS A 7 -14.34 5.16 24.75
CA LYS A 7 -15.02 5.24 26.05
C LYS A 7 -16.15 4.22 26.19
N ALA A 8 -16.72 3.74 25.08
CA ALA A 8 -17.78 2.75 25.06
C ALA A 8 -17.39 1.49 25.85
N VAL A 9 -18.34 0.96 26.61
CA VAL A 9 -18.18 -0.31 27.33
C VAL A 9 -18.24 -1.47 26.36
N GLU A 10 -19.24 -1.44 25.47
CA GLU A 10 -19.50 -2.45 24.46
C GLU A 10 -19.91 -1.77 23.16
N VAL A 11 -19.48 -2.34 22.03
CA VAL A 11 -19.90 -1.96 20.68
C VAL A 11 -20.59 -3.15 20.03
N ILE A 12 -21.81 -2.92 19.53
CA ILE A 12 -22.54 -3.93 18.76
C ILE A 12 -22.36 -3.63 17.28
N ALA A 13 -21.71 -4.55 16.58
CA ALA A 13 -21.46 -4.49 15.15
C ALA A 13 -22.51 -5.31 14.40
N TRP A 14 -23.53 -4.62 13.89
CA TRP A 14 -24.65 -5.25 13.17
C TRP A 14 -24.34 -5.40 11.68
N LEU A 15 -24.24 -6.65 11.22
CA LEU A 15 -23.93 -7.04 9.85
C LEU A 15 -25.18 -7.07 8.94
N GLY A 16 -26.35 -6.76 9.48
CA GLY A 16 -27.62 -6.72 8.76
C GLY A 16 -28.39 -8.04 8.75
N LEU A 17 -29.36 -8.14 7.85
CA LEU A 17 -30.20 -9.32 7.66
C LEU A 17 -29.69 -10.14 6.47
N SER A 18 -29.06 -11.28 6.73
CA SER A 18 -28.54 -12.19 5.69
C SER A 18 -28.58 -13.63 6.17
N GLN A 19 -29.38 -14.45 5.49
CA GLN A 19 -29.49 -15.87 5.79
C GLN A 19 -28.19 -16.62 5.51
N SER A 20 -27.47 -16.26 4.44
CA SER A 20 -26.16 -16.84 4.13
C SER A 20 -25.14 -16.59 5.24
N MET A 21 -25.00 -15.35 5.69
CA MET A 21 -24.08 -15.05 6.80
C MET A 21 -24.52 -15.73 8.10
N GLY A 22 -25.83 -15.76 8.38
CA GLY A 22 -26.38 -16.47 9.53
C GLY A 22 -25.98 -17.95 9.55
N ARG A 23 -26.18 -18.67 8.44
CA ARG A 23 -25.75 -20.08 8.31
C ARG A 23 -24.25 -20.26 8.50
N ALA A 24 -23.44 -19.39 7.88
CA ALA A 24 -21.98 -19.43 8.01
C ALA A 24 -21.52 -19.29 9.47
N PHE A 25 -22.06 -18.31 10.19
CA PHE A 25 -21.71 -18.09 11.60
C PHE A 25 -22.27 -19.17 12.52
N THR A 26 -23.50 -19.67 12.29
CA THR A 26 -24.05 -20.81 13.04
C THR A 26 -23.14 -22.03 12.90
N CYS A 27 -22.74 -22.38 11.68
CA CYS A 27 -21.78 -23.47 11.46
C CYS A 27 -20.46 -23.21 12.20
N ALA A 28 -19.90 -21.99 12.11
CA ALA A 28 -18.65 -21.66 12.79
C ALA A 28 -18.74 -21.76 14.32
N LEU A 29 -19.90 -21.41 14.91
CA LEU A 29 -20.14 -21.45 16.36
C LEU A 29 -20.38 -22.88 16.89
N GLU A 30 -20.92 -23.78 16.06
CA GLU A 30 -21.12 -25.19 16.37
C GLU A 30 -19.81 -25.99 16.36
N LEU A 31 -18.82 -25.55 15.59
CA LEU A 31 -17.48 -26.12 15.62
C LEU A 31 -16.86 -25.84 17.00
N LYS A 32 -16.59 -26.90 17.76
CA LYS A 32 -16.15 -26.79 19.16
C LYS A 32 -14.83 -26.03 19.27
N PRO A 33 -14.76 -24.93 20.04
CA PRO A 33 -13.52 -24.16 20.23
C PRO A 33 -12.37 -24.95 20.89
N SER A 34 -12.68 -26.07 21.55
CA SER A 34 -11.70 -26.95 22.19
C SER A 34 -10.95 -27.86 21.22
N SER A 35 -11.43 -28.00 19.98
CA SER A 35 -10.77 -28.79 18.96
C SER A 35 -9.56 -28.06 18.40
N ARG A 36 -8.54 -28.80 17.96
CA ARG A 36 -7.39 -28.18 17.28
C ARG A 36 -7.87 -27.57 15.96
N ILE A 37 -7.33 -26.43 15.55
CA ILE A 37 -7.72 -25.74 14.31
C ILE A 37 -7.79 -26.67 13.08
N PRO A 38 -6.83 -27.59 12.85
CA PRO A 38 -6.92 -28.54 11.73
C PRO A 38 -8.16 -29.44 11.76
N GLU A 39 -8.64 -29.81 12.95
CA GLU A 39 -9.85 -30.63 13.12
C GLU A 39 -11.10 -29.83 12.80
N MET A 40 -11.19 -28.58 13.26
CA MET A 40 -12.29 -27.67 12.94
C MET A 40 -12.38 -27.44 11.43
N ILE A 41 -11.25 -27.22 10.76
CA ILE A 41 -11.20 -27.05 9.30
C ILE A 41 -11.61 -28.34 8.58
N ARG A 42 -11.17 -29.51 9.06
CA ARG A 42 -11.59 -30.80 8.49
C ARG A 42 -13.09 -31.01 8.63
N GLU A 43 -13.66 -30.74 9.80
CA GLU A 43 -15.09 -30.84 10.06
C GLU A 43 -15.89 -29.86 9.19
N TRP A 44 -15.42 -28.61 9.07
CA TRP A 44 -16.00 -27.64 8.15
C TRP A 44 -15.98 -28.14 6.71
N SER A 45 -14.87 -28.73 6.25
CA SER A 45 -14.79 -29.28 4.88
C SER A 45 -15.76 -30.43 4.63
N ILE A 46 -16.01 -31.28 5.65
CA ILE A 46 -17.01 -32.36 5.57
C ILE A 46 -18.40 -31.74 5.43
N ARG A 47 -18.78 -30.83 6.34
CA ARG A 47 -20.08 -30.15 6.31
C ARG A 47 -20.28 -29.37 5.01
N ASN A 48 -19.22 -28.72 4.51
CA ASN A 48 -19.27 -27.99 3.25
C ASN A 48 -19.56 -28.93 2.07
N LYS A 49 -18.93 -30.11 2.05
CA LYS A 49 -19.21 -31.16 1.05
C LYS A 49 -20.64 -31.69 1.16
N GLU A 50 -21.15 -31.90 2.37
CA GLU A 50 -22.54 -32.33 2.61
C GLU A 50 -23.55 -31.28 2.16
N SER A 51 -23.19 -30.00 2.24
CA SER A 51 -23.98 -28.86 1.73
C SER A 51 -23.74 -28.53 0.26
N ASP A 52 -23.09 -29.42 -0.51
CA ASP A 52 -22.73 -29.22 -1.92
C ASP A 52 -21.98 -27.89 -2.19
N GLY A 53 -21.08 -27.51 -1.28
CA GLY A 53 -20.29 -26.28 -1.37
C GLY A 53 -20.97 -25.01 -0.85
N GLN A 54 -22.25 -25.05 -0.43
CA GLN A 54 -22.99 -23.86 0.00
C GLN A 54 -22.33 -23.14 1.19
N LEU A 55 -21.72 -23.85 2.15
CA LEU A 55 -21.04 -23.21 3.29
C LEU A 55 -19.82 -22.38 2.88
N LYS A 56 -19.12 -22.76 1.79
CA LYS A 56 -18.04 -21.95 1.22
C LYS A 56 -18.60 -20.61 0.73
N GLU A 57 -19.65 -20.64 -0.07
CA GLU A 57 -20.29 -19.43 -0.62
C GLU A 57 -20.89 -18.54 0.49
N ASP A 58 -21.50 -19.15 1.49
CA ASP A 58 -22.03 -18.46 2.66
C ASP A 58 -20.91 -17.80 3.48
N TRP A 59 -19.77 -18.49 3.67
CA TRP A 59 -18.59 -17.91 4.33
C TRP A 59 -17.99 -16.76 3.52
N MET A 60 -17.89 -16.91 2.20
CA MET A 60 -17.41 -15.81 1.34
C MET A 60 -18.35 -14.60 1.38
N THR A 61 -19.66 -14.81 1.59
CA THR A 61 -20.61 -13.71 1.83
C THR A 61 -20.27 -12.94 3.12
N VAL A 62 -19.82 -13.63 4.18
CA VAL A 62 -19.32 -12.98 5.40
C VAL A 62 -18.07 -12.16 5.09
N VAL A 63 -17.06 -12.78 4.47
CA VAL A 63 -15.76 -12.15 4.19
C VAL A 63 -15.90 -10.94 3.27
N GLN A 64 -16.77 -11.02 2.26
CA GLN A 64 -16.92 -9.99 1.23
C GLN A 64 -17.94 -8.90 1.59
N ASN A 65 -18.57 -9.00 2.77
CA ASN A 65 -19.57 -8.04 3.23
C ASN A 65 -18.98 -6.61 3.24
N GLY A 66 -19.70 -5.66 2.64
CA GLY A 66 -19.27 -4.26 2.55
C GLY A 66 -19.12 -3.56 3.90
N TYR A 67 -19.64 -4.13 4.98
CA TYR A 67 -19.44 -3.66 6.34
C TYR A 67 -17.95 -3.50 6.68
N TRP A 68 -17.14 -4.50 6.35
CA TRP A 68 -15.71 -4.52 6.70
C TRP A 68 -14.92 -3.41 6.01
N THR A 69 -15.34 -2.99 4.81
CA THR A 69 -14.63 -1.95 4.06
C THR A 69 -15.05 -0.55 4.47
N ARG A 70 -16.09 -0.34 5.28
CA ARG A 70 -16.52 1.01 5.69
C ARG A 70 -15.43 1.71 6.50
N ALA A 71 -15.02 2.91 6.11
CA ALA A 71 -13.93 3.62 6.79
C ALA A 71 -14.17 3.76 8.30
N TRP A 72 -15.37 4.14 8.72
CA TRP A 72 -15.71 4.34 10.14
C TRP A 72 -15.67 3.07 11.00
N ILE A 73 -15.79 1.89 10.39
CA ILE A 73 -15.78 0.63 11.14
C ILE A 73 -14.45 0.40 11.85
N THR A 74 -13.38 1.03 11.36
CA THR A 74 -12.07 0.94 11.99
C THR A 74 -12.10 1.47 13.42
N GLN A 75 -12.80 2.58 13.69
CA GLN A 75 -12.89 3.12 15.05
C GLN A 75 -13.81 2.29 15.93
N GLU A 76 -14.92 1.83 15.36
CA GLU A 76 -15.89 0.94 16.02
C GLU A 76 -15.23 -0.35 16.53
N ILE A 77 -14.39 -0.99 15.70
CA ILE A 77 -13.74 -2.25 16.06
C ILE A 77 -12.49 -1.99 16.90
N LEU A 78 -11.57 -1.15 16.42
CA LEU A 78 -10.21 -1.07 16.98
C LEU A 78 -10.13 -0.30 18.30
N LEU A 79 -11.10 0.58 18.60
CA LEU A 79 -11.10 1.34 19.85
C LEU A 79 -12.07 0.78 20.89
N ALA A 80 -12.91 -0.19 20.53
CA ALA A 80 -13.85 -0.79 21.46
C ALA A 80 -13.15 -1.56 22.58
N LYS A 81 -13.68 -1.47 23.80
CA LYS A 81 -13.26 -2.33 24.92
C LYS A 81 -13.79 -3.76 24.76
N GLN A 82 -15.03 -3.88 24.29
CA GLN A 82 -15.71 -5.12 23.98
C GLN A 82 -16.51 -4.94 22.70
N ILE A 83 -16.52 -5.96 21.85
CA ILE A 83 -17.28 -5.97 20.61
C ILE A 83 -18.06 -7.26 20.45
N LYS A 84 -19.31 -7.14 20.01
CA LYS A 84 -20.18 -8.24 19.64
C LYS A 84 -20.59 -8.09 18.19
N LEU A 85 -20.58 -9.18 17.44
CA LEU A 85 -21.12 -9.19 16.08
C LEU A 85 -22.56 -9.68 16.13
N TRP A 86 -23.43 -9.03 15.36
CA TRP A 86 -24.84 -9.42 15.23
C TRP A 86 -25.16 -9.62 13.75
N VAL A 87 -25.83 -10.72 13.43
CA VAL A 87 -26.36 -11.00 12.09
C VAL A 87 -27.73 -11.63 12.24
N ASN A 88 -28.75 -11.10 11.56
CA ASN A 88 -30.13 -11.46 11.87
C ASN A 88 -30.41 -11.26 13.38
N ASP A 89 -30.83 -12.33 14.06
CA ASP A 89 -31.05 -12.49 15.50
C ASP A 89 -29.92 -13.26 16.21
N LEU A 90 -28.82 -13.57 15.51
CA LEU A 90 -27.68 -14.31 16.03
C LEU A 90 -26.63 -13.35 16.61
N GLU A 91 -26.40 -13.45 17.92
CA GLU A 91 -25.28 -12.81 18.62
C GLU A 91 -24.03 -13.70 18.56
N ILE A 92 -22.90 -13.11 18.15
CA ILE A 92 -21.63 -13.79 17.98
C ILE A 92 -20.58 -13.10 18.85
N ASP A 93 -19.95 -13.88 19.73
CA ASP A 93 -18.69 -13.49 20.38
C ASP A 93 -17.52 -13.74 19.39
N PRO A 94 -16.84 -12.69 18.90
CA PRO A 94 -15.75 -12.83 17.93
C PRO A 94 -14.62 -13.71 18.43
N HIS A 95 -14.37 -13.78 19.74
CA HIS A 95 -13.32 -14.61 20.30
C HIS A 95 -13.52 -16.10 19.93
N ARG A 96 -14.78 -16.57 19.96
CA ARG A 96 -15.13 -17.97 19.66
C ARG A 96 -14.81 -18.38 18.23
N ILE A 97 -14.85 -17.44 17.30
CA ILE A 97 -14.70 -17.72 15.86
C ILE A 97 -13.38 -17.21 15.29
N SER A 98 -12.66 -16.32 15.98
CA SER A 98 -11.55 -15.56 15.42
C SER A 98 -10.46 -16.40 14.76
N ARG A 99 -9.91 -17.38 15.50
CA ARG A 99 -8.87 -18.27 14.99
C ARG A 99 -9.37 -19.12 13.83
N PHE A 100 -10.59 -19.65 13.94
CA PHE A 100 -11.21 -20.44 12.88
C PHE A 100 -11.39 -19.60 11.60
N ALA A 101 -11.93 -18.39 11.74
CA ALA A 101 -12.18 -17.47 10.66
C ALA A 101 -10.90 -17.05 9.92
N GLU A 102 -9.84 -16.74 10.66
CA GLU A 102 -8.51 -16.42 10.10
C GLU A 102 -7.97 -17.58 9.26
N HIS A 103 -7.97 -18.80 9.82
CA HIS A 103 -7.41 -19.98 9.14
C HIS A 103 -8.25 -20.43 7.95
N LEU A 104 -9.58 -20.44 8.09
CA LEU A 104 -10.49 -20.81 7.02
C LEU A 104 -10.36 -19.83 5.84
N THR A 105 -10.41 -18.53 6.10
CA THR A 105 -10.32 -17.51 5.06
C THR A 105 -8.98 -17.56 4.34
N THR A 106 -7.88 -17.77 5.07
CA THR A 106 -6.55 -17.95 4.46
C THR A 106 -6.52 -19.16 3.53
N ARG A 107 -7.04 -20.32 3.97
CA ARG A 107 -7.07 -21.55 3.15
C ARG A 107 -7.95 -21.43 1.91
N LEU A 108 -9.12 -20.80 2.03
CA LEU A 108 -10.02 -20.61 0.89
C LEU A 108 -9.38 -19.72 -0.19
N ASN A 109 -8.60 -18.71 0.22
CA ASN A 109 -7.88 -17.83 -0.71
C ASN A 109 -6.65 -18.48 -1.37
N GLU A 110 -5.98 -19.43 -0.72
CA GLU A 110 -4.83 -20.15 -1.30
C GLU A 110 -5.21 -21.04 -2.49
N SER A 111 -6.49 -21.43 -2.59
CA SER A 111 -6.96 -22.42 -3.55
C SER A 111 -7.16 -21.91 -4.99
N GLU A 112 -7.18 -20.59 -5.24
CA GLU A 112 -7.78 -20.07 -6.49
C GLU A 112 -6.86 -19.54 -7.60
N LYS A 113 -5.53 -19.27 -7.45
CA LYS A 113 -4.62 -18.99 -8.62
C LYS A 113 -3.10 -18.81 -8.32
N VAL A 114 -2.26 -19.43 -9.18
CA VAL A 114 -0.82 -19.19 -9.55
C VAL A 114 0.06 -18.45 -8.54
N LYS A 115 0.91 -19.08 -7.73
CA LYS A 115 1.86 -18.39 -6.81
C LYS A 115 2.80 -17.41 -7.54
N ILE A 116 2.57 -16.10 -7.48
CA ILE A 116 3.63 -15.08 -7.70
C ILE A 116 4.30 -14.89 -6.33
N PRO A 117 5.62 -15.15 -6.19
CA PRO A 117 6.36 -14.95 -4.95
C PRO A 117 6.27 -13.50 -4.43
N GLY A 118 6.16 -13.32 -3.12
CA GLY A 118 6.30 -12.01 -2.45
C GLY A 118 5.01 -11.24 -2.15
N VAL A 119 3.90 -11.53 -2.83
CA VAL A 119 2.63 -10.83 -2.61
C VAL A 119 1.67 -11.73 -1.82
N ALA A 120 1.27 -11.32 -0.62
CA ALA A 120 0.22 -11.99 0.15
C ALA A 120 -1.14 -11.86 -0.59
N ARG A 121 -1.42 -12.76 -1.54
CA ARG A 121 -2.51 -12.73 -2.54
C ARG A 121 -3.95 -12.82 -2.03
N GLN A 122 -4.21 -12.43 -0.80
CA GLN A 122 -5.58 -12.27 -0.34
C GLN A 122 -6.22 -11.09 -1.06
N ASP A 123 -7.47 -11.22 -1.52
CA ASP A 123 -8.21 -10.04 -1.93
C ASP A 123 -8.28 -9.07 -0.72
N HIS A 124 -8.36 -7.77 -1.00
CA HIS A 124 -8.29 -6.76 0.06
C HIS A 124 -9.42 -6.91 1.09
N LYS A 125 -10.60 -7.42 0.70
CA LYS A 125 -11.70 -7.64 1.65
C LYS A 125 -11.37 -8.76 2.63
N SER A 126 -10.81 -9.86 2.13
CA SER A 126 -10.27 -10.93 2.98
C SER A 126 -9.21 -10.44 3.96
N GLN A 127 -8.28 -9.61 3.49
CA GLN A 127 -7.24 -9.04 4.34
C GLN A 127 -7.85 -8.18 5.47
N ILE A 128 -8.76 -7.28 5.15
CA ILE A 128 -9.44 -6.42 6.12
C ILE A 128 -10.27 -7.24 7.11
N PHE A 129 -11.02 -8.23 6.61
CA PHE A 129 -11.81 -9.13 7.44
C PHE A 129 -10.93 -9.89 8.43
N ILE A 130 -9.85 -10.52 7.94
CA ILE A 130 -8.88 -11.24 8.79
C ILE A 130 -8.29 -10.30 9.82
N TYR A 131 -7.88 -9.10 9.41
CA TYR A 131 -7.32 -8.10 10.30
C TYR A 131 -8.25 -7.77 11.47
N TYR A 132 -9.51 -7.44 11.17
CA TYR A 132 -10.49 -7.14 12.22
C TYR A 132 -10.80 -8.34 13.09
N VAL A 133 -11.04 -9.51 12.50
CA VAL A 133 -11.42 -10.71 13.26
C VAL A 133 -10.27 -11.21 14.14
N TRP A 134 -9.03 -11.15 13.65
CA TRP A 134 -7.84 -11.41 14.44
C TRP A 134 -7.76 -10.45 15.63
N PHE A 135 -7.98 -9.16 15.39
CA PHE A 135 -7.96 -8.14 16.44
C PHE A 135 -9.03 -8.39 17.50
N MET A 136 -10.28 -8.62 17.09
CA MET A 136 -11.38 -8.92 18.00
C MET A 136 -11.12 -10.19 18.82
N GLY A 137 -10.40 -11.17 18.26
CA GLY A 137 -9.99 -12.39 18.95
C GLY A 137 -8.98 -12.21 20.08
N LYS A 138 -8.26 -11.09 20.15
CA LYS A 138 -7.23 -10.86 21.18
C LYS A 138 -7.79 -10.43 22.54
N GLN A 139 -9.06 -10.00 22.61
CA GLN A 139 -9.71 -9.48 23.83
C GLN A 139 -8.94 -8.38 24.59
N SER A 140 -7.95 -7.76 23.95
CA SER A 140 -7.13 -6.72 24.57
C SER A 140 -7.85 -5.36 24.69
N GLY A 141 -9.05 -5.26 24.10
CA GLY A 141 -9.78 -4.00 23.93
C GLY A 141 -9.05 -3.08 22.96
N ASP A 142 -8.87 -1.82 23.36
CA ASP A 142 -8.22 -0.76 22.59
C ASP A 142 -6.88 -1.17 21.93
N ILE A 143 -6.81 -1.03 20.60
CA ILE A 143 -5.64 -1.38 19.79
C ILE A 143 -4.35 -0.70 20.21
N ARG A 144 -4.45 0.50 20.79
CA ARG A 144 -3.29 1.27 21.25
C ARG A 144 -2.55 0.56 22.39
N LYS A 145 -3.21 -0.37 23.08
CA LYS A 145 -2.58 -1.23 24.09
C LYS A 145 -1.76 -2.36 23.48
N ILE A 146 -2.14 -2.83 22.29
CA ILE A 146 -1.41 -3.88 21.56
C ILE A 146 -0.22 -3.26 20.81
N TYR A 147 -0.46 -2.11 20.17
CA TYR A 147 0.51 -1.44 19.32
C TYR A 147 0.70 0.00 19.78
N LYS A 148 1.75 0.22 20.59
CA LYS A 148 2.04 1.53 21.16
C LYS A 148 2.49 2.57 20.13
N ASP A 149 3.04 2.13 19.00
CA ASP A 149 3.69 2.99 18.00
C ASP A 149 3.14 2.78 16.59
N ARG A 150 1.83 2.58 16.47
CA ARG A 150 1.23 2.32 15.16
C ARG A 150 1.06 3.60 14.34
N LYS A 151 2.01 3.83 13.43
CA LYS A 151 1.97 4.92 12.45
C LYS A 151 0.80 4.76 11.47
N LEU A 152 0.24 5.88 11.00
CA LEU A 152 -0.90 5.94 10.09
C LEU A 152 -0.59 5.21 8.76
N ILE A 153 0.66 5.20 8.30
CA ILE A 153 1.07 4.54 7.07
C ILE A 153 0.88 3.02 7.11
N PHE A 154 1.08 2.38 8.27
CA PHE A 154 0.83 0.95 8.45
C PHE A 154 -0.67 0.65 8.41
N LEU A 155 -1.50 1.52 8.98
CA LEU A 155 -2.94 1.36 8.90
C LEU A 155 -3.45 1.44 7.47
N PHE A 156 -2.82 2.23 6.59
CA PHE A 156 -3.13 2.23 5.17
C PHE A 156 -2.79 0.90 4.48
N SER A 157 -1.69 0.25 4.83
CA SER A 157 -1.30 -1.04 4.24
C SER A 157 -2.16 -2.20 4.75
N GLU A 158 -2.59 -2.13 6.01
CA GLU A 158 -3.36 -3.17 6.70
C GLU A 158 -4.86 -3.09 6.41
N LEU A 159 -5.36 -1.87 6.18
CA LEU A 159 -6.76 -1.59 5.87
C LEU A 159 -6.91 -0.91 4.49
N PRO A 160 -6.50 -1.58 3.40
CA PRO A 160 -6.60 -1.03 2.05
C PRO A 160 -8.05 -0.92 1.58
N GLY A 161 -8.33 -0.12 0.54
CA GLY A 161 -9.62 -0.16 -0.17
C GLY A 161 -10.85 0.26 0.67
N ARG A 162 -10.64 1.03 1.75
CA ARG A 162 -11.73 1.52 2.60
C ARG A 162 -12.70 2.41 1.82
N GLN A 163 -13.98 2.18 2.04
CA GLN A 163 -15.10 2.84 1.41
C GLN A 163 -15.72 3.86 2.36
N SER A 164 -16.11 5.00 1.82
CA SER A 164 -16.78 6.06 2.57
C SER A 164 -17.59 6.92 1.62
N PHE A 165 -18.60 7.60 2.17
CA PHE A 165 -19.35 8.61 1.43
C PHE A 165 -18.49 9.86 1.20
N TYR A 166 -17.86 10.37 2.27
CA TYR A 166 -16.86 11.42 2.17
C TYR A 166 -15.47 10.81 2.04
N ILE A 167 -14.73 11.19 1.01
CA ILE A 167 -13.42 10.62 0.73
C ILE A 167 -12.41 10.84 1.86
N HIS A 168 -12.52 11.96 2.58
CA HIS A 168 -11.73 12.29 3.77
C HIS A 168 -11.83 11.25 4.88
N ASP A 169 -12.95 10.55 5.01
CA ASP A 169 -13.16 9.54 6.05
C ASP A 169 -12.17 8.37 5.90
N ARG A 170 -11.63 8.13 4.69
CA ARG A 170 -10.56 7.16 4.47
C ARG A 170 -9.28 7.53 5.24
N VAL A 171 -9.09 8.80 5.59
CA VAL A 171 -8.01 9.24 6.49
C VAL A 171 -8.53 9.45 7.90
N TYR A 172 -9.62 10.20 8.06
CA TYR A 172 -10.14 10.64 9.37
C TYR A 172 -10.56 9.49 10.28
N SER A 173 -11.02 8.38 9.71
CA SER A 173 -11.31 7.16 10.47
C SER A 173 -10.08 6.56 11.17
N LEU A 174 -8.86 6.84 10.70
CA LEU A 174 -7.64 6.29 11.28
C LEU A 174 -6.94 7.20 12.29
N LEU A 175 -7.24 8.50 12.30
CA LEU A 175 -6.48 9.47 13.10
C LEU A 175 -6.48 9.16 14.60
N SER A 176 -7.58 8.62 15.13
CA SER A 176 -7.66 8.25 16.56
C SER A 176 -6.96 6.93 16.90
N VAL A 177 -6.58 6.16 15.88
CA VAL A 177 -5.87 4.88 16.01
C VAL A 177 -4.36 5.08 15.83
N ALA A 178 -3.97 5.96 14.89
CA ALA A 178 -2.59 6.26 14.58
C ALA A 178 -1.91 7.12 15.65
N THR A 179 -0.60 6.93 15.83
CA THR A 179 0.20 7.64 16.84
C THR A 179 0.87 8.90 16.33
N ASP A 180 1.07 9.00 15.01
CA ASP A 180 1.78 10.10 14.32
C ASP A 180 0.85 11.06 13.58
N ALA A 181 -0.48 10.90 13.73
CA ALA A 181 -1.47 11.63 12.94
C ALA A 181 -2.10 12.83 13.68
N SER A 182 -1.53 13.25 14.80
CA SER A 182 -2.08 14.33 15.64
C SER A 182 -2.03 15.72 14.99
N SER A 183 -1.17 15.91 13.99
CA SER A 183 -1.08 17.14 13.21
C SER A 183 -2.19 17.29 12.16
N ILE A 184 -2.84 16.19 11.75
CA ILE A 184 -3.92 16.23 10.77
C ILE A 184 -5.20 16.73 11.43
N LYS A 185 -5.71 17.86 10.94
CA LYS A 185 -6.98 18.42 11.43
C LYS A 185 -8.14 17.81 10.64
N VAL A 186 -9.19 17.42 11.36
CA VAL A 186 -10.45 16.99 10.74
C VAL A 186 -11.19 18.22 10.21
N ASP A 187 -11.13 18.44 8.89
CA ASP A 187 -11.80 19.52 8.20
C ASP A 187 -12.38 19.04 6.86
N TYR A 188 -13.70 18.83 6.82
CA TYR A 188 -14.41 18.40 5.61
C TYR A 188 -14.51 19.50 4.54
N ARG A 189 -14.10 20.73 4.84
CA ARG A 189 -14.02 21.81 3.86
C ARG A 189 -12.70 21.81 3.10
N ALA A 190 -11.67 21.15 3.63
CA ALA A 190 -10.40 20.98 2.94
C ALA A 190 -10.63 20.18 1.65
N SER A 191 -9.95 20.57 0.58
CA SER A 191 -9.83 19.79 -0.64
C SER A 191 -9.06 18.49 -0.39
N THR A 192 -9.19 17.52 -1.30
CA THR A 192 -8.40 16.28 -1.24
C THR A 192 -6.91 16.54 -1.43
N GLY A 193 -6.53 17.57 -2.18
CA GLY A 193 -5.15 18.02 -2.34
C GLY A 193 -4.56 18.60 -1.04
N GLU A 194 -5.31 19.44 -0.32
CA GLU A 194 -4.90 19.96 1.00
C GLU A 194 -4.73 18.83 2.02
N LEU A 195 -5.63 17.85 2.03
CA LEU A 195 -5.49 16.68 2.90
C LEU A 195 -4.28 15.81 2.51
N LEU A 196 -4.02 15.65 1.21
CA LEU A 196 -2.83 14.95 0.73
C LEU A 196 -1.55 15.67 1.15
N ASN A 197 -1.49 16.99 1.08
CA ASN A 197 -0.35 17.78 1.56
C ASN A 197 -0.12 17.59 3.06
N GLN A 198 -1.17 17.59 3.88
CA GLN A 198 -1.04 17.27 5.32
C GLN A 198 -0.45 15.88 5.57
N LEU A 199 -0.83 14.88 4.77
CA LEU A 199 -0.22 13.54 4.84
C LEU A 199 1.25 13.55 4.42
N LEU A 200 1.59 14.27 3.35
CA LEU A 200 2.95 14.38 2.85
C LEU A 200 3.88 15.09 3.83
N GLU A 201 3.39 16.09 4.58
CA GLU A 201 4.17 16.76 5.62
C GLU A 201 4.63 15.78 6.70
N ILE A 202 3.74 14.87 7.13
CA ILE A 202 4.05 13.83 8.12
C ILE A 202 5.12 12.86 7.61
N TYR A 203 5.01 12.44 6.34
CA TYR A 203 5.90 11.45 5.75
C TYR A 203 7.02 12.05 4.88
N SER A 204 7.26 13.35 5.02
CA SER A 204 8.13 14.13 4.12
C SER A 204 9.55 13.56 4.02
N LYS A 205 10.03 12.92 5.10
CA LYS A 205 11.40 12.40 5.21
C LYS A 205 11.54 10.92 4.84
N SER A 206 10.46 10.14 4.88
CA SER A 206 10.55 8.69 4.65
C SER A 206 9.21 8.13 4.20
N MET A 207 9.08 7.92 2.90
CA MET A 207 7.94 7.22 2.33
C MET A 207 8.39 6.36 1.15
N CYS A 208 7.80 5.17 1.01
CA CYS A 208 7.93 4.42 -0.23
C CYS A 208 7.01 5.00 -1.31
N ILE A 209 7.49 5.01 -2.56
CA ILE A 209 6.69 5.50 -3.70
C ILE A 209 5.32 4.81 -3.86
N CYS A 210 5.17 3.54 -3.46
CA CYS A 210 3.87 2.87 -3.50
C CYS A 210 2.85 3.46 -2.51
N SER A 211 3.32 4.03 -1.40
CA SER A 211 2.49 4.76 -0.44
C SER A 211 1.94 6.05 -1.03
N TRP A 212 2.76 6.77 -1.78
CA TRP A 212 2.33 7.95 -2.52
C TRP A 212 1.18 7.61 -3.48
N PHE A 213 1.37 6.57 -4.30
CA PHE A 213 0.34 6.13 -5.23
C PHE A 213 -0.93 5.70 -4.50
N TYR A 214 -0.78 4.97 -3.41
CA TYR A 214 -1.91 4.58 -2.57
C TYR A 214 -2.66 5.78 -2.03
N MET A 215 -1.98 6.78 -1.45
CA MET A 215 -2.64 7.96 -0.89
C MET A 215 -3.33 8.81 -1.96
N SER A 216 -2.68 9.00 -3.11
CA SER A 216 -3.28 9.70 -4.25
C SER A 216 -4.53 8.99 -4.77
N ASP A 217 -4.48 7.67 -4.91
CA ASP A 217 -5.62 6.84 -5.30
C ASP A 217 -6.75 6.88 -4.27
N MET A 218 -6.41 6.69 -3.00
CA MET A 218 -7.34 6.70 -1.88
C MET A 218 -8.05 8.05 -1.77
N LEU A 219 -7.38 9.17 -2.08
CA LEU A 219 -7.96 10.51 -2.05
C LEU A 219 -8.51 10.97 -3.43
N ASP A 220 -8.56 10.09 -4.42
CA ASP A 220 -9.00 10.37 -5.81
C ASP A 220 -8.40 11.67 -6.37
N VAL A 221 -7.11 11.88 -6.09
CA VAL A 221 -6.36 13.03 -6.60
C VAL A 221 -5.89 12.67 -8.01
N GLN A 222 -6.73 12.99 -9.00
CA GLN A 222 -6.47 12.67 -10.42
C GLN A 222 -5.38 13.54 -11.04
N HIS A 223 -5.28 14.78 -10.56
CA HIS A 223 -4.31 15.74 -11.03
C HIS A 223 -3.70 16.44 -9.84
N ILE A 224 -2.37 16.44 -9.81
CA ILE A 224 -1.68 17.48 -9.09
C ILE A 224 -1.87 18.77 -9.90
N PRO A 225 -2.42 19.84 -9.29
CA PRO A 225 -2.68 21.10 -9.97
C PRO A 225 -1.48 21.53 -10.80
N ASP A 226 -1.67 21.72 -12.11
CA ASP A 226 -0.64 22.27 -12.98
C ASP A 226 -0.52 23.77 -12.66
N SER A 227 0.71 24.27 -12.54
CA SER A 227 1.02 25.65 -12.12
C SER A 227 0.43 26.74 -13.03
N LYS A 228 -0.16 26.33 -14.17
CA LYS A 228 -0.78 27.21 -15.16
C LYS A 228 -2.12 27.82 -14.75
N HIS A 229 -2.76 27.37 -13.67
CA HIS A 229 -4.14 27.79 -13.31
C HIS A 229 -4.25 28.72 -12.09
N GLY A 230 -3.24 29.57 -11.83
CA GLY A 230 -3.43 30.83 -11.10
C GLY A 230 -3.96 30.76 -9.66
N ARG A 231 -3.91 29.59 -9.02
CA ARG A 231 -4.03 29.43 -7.56
C ARG A 231 -2.67 29.06 -7.01
N ASP A 232 -2.40 29.43 -5.76
CA ASP A 232 -1.22 29.05 -4.96
C ASP A 232 -1.04 27.53 -4.74
N ASP A 233 -1.70 26.70 -5.56
CA ASP A 233 -1.62 25.26 -5.53
C ASP A 233 -0.23 24.83 -6.03
N ARG A 234 0.69 24.66 -5.08
CA ARG A 234 2.06 24.21 -5.34
C ARG A 234 2.04 22.79 -5.92
N VAL A 235 2.73 22.60 -7.03
CA VAL A 235 3.00 21.28 -7.61
C VAL A 235 3.93 20.52 -6.64
N PRO A 236 3.50 19.44 -5.96
CA PRO A 236 4.39 18.56 -5.22
C PRO A 236 5.57 18.11 -6.05
N VAL A 237 6.76 18.38 -5.51
CA VAL A 237 8.03 17.91 -6.02
C VAL A 237 8.52 16.78 -5.13
N PHE A 238 9.00 15.71 -5.75
CA PHE A 238 9.54 14.55 -5.05
C PHE A 238 11.02 14.42 -5.38
N LYS A 239 11.85 14.31 -4.34
CA LYS A 239 13.24 13.88 -4.45
C LYS A 239 13.28 12.37 -4.28
N ILE A 240 13.82 11.66 -5.27
CA ILE A 240 13.95 10.21 -5.27
C ILE A 240 15.43 9.87 -5.26
N PRO A 241 15.99 9.46 -4.10
CA PRO A 241 17.35 8.96 -4.05
C PRO A 241 17.40 7.58 -4.75
N MET A 242 18.22 7.46 -5.78
CA MET A 242 18.33 6.25 -6.59
C MET A 242 19.78 5.84 -6.80
N LYS A 243 20.06 4.54 -6.67
CA LYS A 243 21.34 3.97 -7.07
C LYS A 243 21.34 3.79 -8.59
N ALA A 244 22.38 4.29 -9.27
CA ALA A 244 22.56 3.99 -10.69
C ALA A 244 22.73 2.48 -10.86
N ASP A 245 21.99 1.89 -11.79
CA ASP A 245 22.06 0.45 -12.01
C ASP A 245 23.37 0.07 -12.70
N GLN A 246 23.94 -1.05 -12.26
CA GLN A 246 24.94 -1.74 -13.05
C GLN A 246 24.23 -2.60 -14.09
N THR A 247 24.77 -2.59 -15.31
CA THR A 247 24.29 -3.46 -16.39
C THR A 247 25.36 -4.48 -16.72
N GLU A 248 24.96 -5.73 -16.91
CA GLU A 248 25.85 -6.76 -17.44
C GLU A 248 25.56 -6.96 -18.92
N PHE A 249 26.61 -6.98 -19.75
CA PHE A 249 26.47 -7.22 -21.17
C PHE A 249 26.53 -8.72 -21.47
N ILE A 250 25.44 -9.25 -22.00
CA ILE A 250 25.32 -10.67 -22.35
C ILE A 250 25.59 -10.84 -23.84
N MET A 251 26.69 -11.54 -24.13
CA MET A 251 27.02 -11.99 -25.48
C MET A 251 26.48 -13.39 -25.72
N THR A 252 25.64 -13.52 -26.74
CA THR A 252 25.17 -14.81 -27.27
C THR A 252 25.95 -15.18 -28.54
N LEU A 253 25.70 -16.37 -29.09
CA LEU A 253 26.33 -16.82 -30.33
C LEU A 253 25.95 -15.95 -31.54
N GLU A 254 24.75 -15.39 -31.55
CA GLU A 254 24.26 -14.53 -32.62
C GLU A 254 24.35 -13.05 -32.19
N PRO A 255 25.17 -12.20 -32.84
CA PRO A 255 25.37 -10.80 -32.43
C PRO A 255 24.11 -9.96 -32.27
N LYS A 256 23.05 -10.29 -33.02
CA LYS A 256 21.73 -9.63 -32.91
C LYS A 256 21.02 -9.87 -31.58
N ASP A 257 21.42 -10.91 -30.86
CA ASP A 257 20.84 -11.30 -29.58
C ASP A 257 21.69 -10.81 -28.40
N TRP A 258 22.75 -10.02 -28.66
CA TRP A 258 23.51 -9.34 -27.63
C TRP A 258 22.62 -8.30 -26.94
N HIS A 259 22.66 -8.25 -25.61
CA HIS A 259 21.82 -7.35 -24.84
C HIS A 259 22.42 -7.04 -23.48
N HIS A 260 21.97 -5.93 -22.89
CA HIS A 260 22.24 -5.63 -21.50
C HIS A 260 21.17 -6.26 -20.61
N ILE A 261 21.57 -6.76 -19.45
CA ILE A 261 20.66 -7.12 -18.35
C ILE A 261 20.92 -6.21 -17.15
N CYS A 262 19.86 -5.89 -16.41
CA CYS A 262 19.97 -5.12 -15.17
C CYS A 262 20.51 -6.02 -14.06
N ALA A 263 21.61 -5.65 -13.40
CA ALA A 263 22.17 -6.42 -12.30
C ALA A 263 21.22 -6.50 -11.08
N SER A 264 20.35 -5.50 -10.91
CA SER A 264 19.40 -5.42 -9.78
C SER A 264 18.21 -6.37 -9.92
N CYS A 265 17.71 -6.60 -11.14
CA CYS A 265 16.49 -7.39 -11.36
C CYS A 265 16.60 -8.54 -12.37
N GLY A 266 17.73 -8.66 -13.08
CA GLY A 266 17.98 -9.68 -14.09
C GLY A 266 17.22 -9.50 -15.41
N GLU A 267 16.40 -8.46 -15.54
CA GLU A 267 15.58 -8.22 -16.73
C GLU A 267 16.43 -7.62 -17.87
N ARG A 268 16.07 -7.96 -19.11
CA ARG A 268 16.68 -7.41 -20.33
C ARG A 268 16.39 -5.91 -20.47
N MET A 269 17.40 -5.14 -20.90
CA MET A 269 17.33 -3.68 -21.06
C MET A 269 17.34 -3.28 -22.54
N ASP A 270 16.26 -3.61 -23.26
CA ASP A 270 16.16 -3.48 -24.72
C ASP A 270 16.39 -2.08 -25.28
N SER A 271 16.18 -1.04 -24.47
CA SER A 271 16.30 0.35 -24.91
C SER A 271 17.56 1.05 -24.44
N PHE A 272 18.50 0.34 -23.80
CA PHE A 272 19.75 0.94 -23.34
C PHE A 272 20.76 0.94 -24.47
N ASP A 273 21.18 2.14 -24.90
CA ASP A 273 22.14 2.30 -26.01
C ASP A 273 23.61 2.23 -25.56
N GLY A 274 23.86 2.10 -24.25
CA GLY A 274 25.19 2.04 -23.66
C GLY A 274 26.00 3.34 -23.84
N SER A 275 25.36 4.44 -24.26
CA SER A 275 26.04 5.71 -24.40
C SER A 275 26.41 6.29 -23.03
N ASN A 276 27.57 6.93 -22.94
CA ASN A 276 28.04 7.59 -21.72
C ASN A 276 27.15 8.78 -21.27
N GLU A 277 26.10 9.11 -22.02
CA GLU A 277 25.19 10.23 -21.76
C GLU A 277 23.88 9.82 -21.05
N GLU A 278 23.65 8.52 -20.88
CA GLU A 278 22.43 7.98 -20.26
C GLU A 278 22.76 7.25 -18.95
N VAL A 279 22.07 7.63 -17.87
CA VAL A 279 22.13 6.93 -16.58
C VAL A 279 20.86 6.10 -16.42
N SER A 280 21.03 4.82 -16.09
CA SER A 280 19.92 3.88 -15.92
C SER A 280 19.66 3.58 -14.45
N PHE A 281 18.39 3.29 -14.15
CA PHE A 281 17.91 3.08 -12.79
C PHE A 281 16.84 1.98 -12.74
N CYS A 282 16.92 1.05 -11.78
CA CYS A 282 15.91 0.00 -11.63
C CYS A 282 14.71 0.54 -10.86
N VAL A 283 13.50 0.34 -11.36
CA VAL A 283 12.28 0.65 -10.59
C VAL A 283 12.13 -0.28 -9.38
N LYS A 284 12.57 -1.54 -9.49
CA LYS A 284 12.52 -2.51 -8.39
C LYS A 284 13.45 -2.17 -7.22
N SER A 285 14.53 -1.41 -7.45
CA SER A 285 15.40 -0.96 -6.36
C SER A 285 14.69 0.07 -5.46
N ILE A 286 13.74 0.83 -6.01
CA ILE A 286 12.86 1.71 -5.22
C ILE A 286 11.82 0.87 -4.49
N CYS A 287 11.05 0.07 -5.22
CA CYS A 287 9.95 -0.68 -4.63
C CYS A 287 9.71 -1.99 -5.37
N THR A 288 9.80 -3.10 -4.64
CA THR A 288 9.62 -4.47 -5.16
C THR A 288 8.20 -4.75 -5.64
N GLU A 289 7.21 -4.00 -5.15
CA GLU A 289 5.80 -4.14 -5.52
C GLU A 289 5.46 -3.44 -6.85
N LEU A 290 6.39 -2.63 -7.39
CA LEU A 290 6.18 -1.99 -8.68
C LEU A 290 6.52 -2.96 -9.82
N LYS A 291 5.83 -2.77 -10.96
CA LYS A 291 6.15 -3.50 -12.19
C LYS A 291 7.63 -3.29 -12.53
N SER A 292 8.35 -4.37 -12.84
CA SER A 292 9.72 -4.29 -13.35
C SER A 292 9.79 -3.30 -14.51
N ALA A 293 10.66 -2.31 -14.38
CA ALA A 293 10.97 -1.36 -15.43
C ALA A 293 12.31 -0.69 -15.12
N HIS A 294 12.89 -0.02 -16.12
CA HIS A 294 14.07 0.79 -15.97
C HIS A 294 13.74 2.23 -16.35
N LEU A 295 14.33 3.17 -15.62
CA LEU A 295 14.28 4.58 -15.95
C LEU A 295 15.62 4.97 -16.57
N PHE A 296 15.55 5.67 -17.68
CA PHE A 296 16.71 6.16 -18.42
C PHE A 296 16.71 7.68 -18.35
N VAL A 297 17.73 8.25 -17.72
CA VAL A 297 17.91 9.70 -17.60
C VAL A 297 18.99 10.14 -18.57
N LYS A 298 18.62 10.99 -19.53
CA LYS A 298 19.52 11.53 -20.55
C LYS A 298 19.75 13.01 -20.34
N LYS A 299 21.02 13.41 -20.40
CA LYS A 299 21.41 14.84 -20.41
C LYS A 299 21.36 15.38 -21.84
N HIS A 300 20.57 16.41 -22.07
CA HIS A 300 20.52 17.10 -23.35
C HIS A 300 21.67 18.11 -23.48
N ARG A 301 21.99 18.48 -24.72
CA ARG A 301 23.00 19.52 -25.02
C ARG A 301 22.68 20.87 -24.38
N THR A 302 21.39 21.13 -24.10
CA THR A 302 20.92 22.34 -23.40
C THR A 302 21.22 22.34 -21.91
N GLY A 303 21.72 21.23 -21.36
CA GLY A 303 21.89 21.02 -19.93
C GLY A 303 20.64 20.53 -19.20
N GLN A 304 19.50 20.47 -19.89
CA GLN A 304 18.27 19.88 -19.35
C GLN A 304 18.37 18.36 -19.29
N TYR A 305 17.62 17.75 -18.38
CA TYR A 305 17.54 16.30 -18.24
C TYR A 305 16.15 15.83 -18.63
N SER A 306 16.08 14.72 -19.36
CA SER A 306 14.82 14.02 -19.58
C SER A 306 14.91 12.60 -19.09
N ILE A 307 13.78 12.07 -18.64
CA ILE A 307 13.63 10.71 -18.16
C ILE A 307 12.65 9.98 -19.06
N ARG A 308 12.90 8.72 -19.34
CA ARG A 308 11.97 7.83 -20.06
C ARG A 308 11.96 6.47 -19.38
N ARG A 309 10.89 5.71 -19.57
CA ARG A 309 10.78 4.36 -19.02
C ARG A 309 11.06 3.31 -20.11
N SER A 310 11.62 2.17 -19.74
CA SER A 310 11.99 1.13 -20.71
C SER A 310 10.82 0.57 -21.52
N ASP A 311 9.61 0.54 -20.97
CA ASP A 311 8.39 0.07 -21.64
C ASP A 311 7.47 1.22 -22.10
N ASP A 312 7.93 2.47 -22.03
CA ASP A 312 7.21 3.65 -22.55
C ASP A 312 8.19 4.59 -23.30
N PRO A 313 8.04 4.75 -24.63
CA PRO A 313 8.92 5.63 -25.41
C PRO A 313 8.75 7.11 -25.07
N THR A 314 7.70 7.49 -24.34
CA THR A 314 7.44 8.89 -23.98
C THR A 314 8.48 9.39 -22.99
N SER A 315 9.18 10.47 -23.34
CA SER A 315 10.10 11.14 -22.43
C SER A 315 9.41 12.27 -21.68
N HIS A 316 9.84 12.49 -20.43
CA HIS A 316 9.36 13.52 -19.54
C HIS A 316 10.52 14.39 -19.05
N GLU A 317 10.25 15.65 -18.80
CA GLU A 317 11.25 16.58 -18.24
C GLU A 317 11.53 16.23 -16.77
N VAL A 318 12.82 16.20 -16.43
CA VAL A 318 13.29 16.10 -15.04
C VAL A 318 13.53 17.51 -14.52
N LEU A 319 12.92 17.86 -13.39
CA LEU A 319 13.05 19.21 -12.82
C LEU A 319 14.49 19.51 -12.40
N HIS A 320 15.12 18.52 -11.77
CA HIS A 320 16.51 18.59 -11.34
C HIS A 320 17.10 17.18 -11.21
N PHE A 321 18.37 17.03 -11.57
CA PHE A 321 19.09 15.76 -11.51
C PHE A 321 20.53 16.04 -11.09
N GLN A 322 20.95 15.45 -9.98
CA GLN A 322 22.28 15.66 -9.44
C GLN A 322 22.77 14.42 -8.67
N PRO A 323 24.09 14.25 -8.52
CA PRO A 323 24.63 13.34 -7.52
C PRO A 323 24.00 13.60 -6.15
N ALA A 324 23.62 12.55 -5.43
CA ALA A 324 23.14 12.71 -4.06
C ALA A 324 24.27 13.28 -3.19
N LYS A 325 23.96 14.24 -2.31
CA LYS A 325 24.92 14.67 -1.29
C LYS A 325 25.19 13.46 -0.39
N MET A 326 26.42 12.96 -0.44
CA MET A 326 26.88 11.95 0.53
C MET A 326 27.34 12.68 1.78
N ASP A 327 27.04 12.12 2.95
CA ASP A 327 27.61 12.62 4.19
C ASP A 327 29.15 12.46 4.11
N GLU A 328 29.89 13.40 4.70
CA GLU A 328 31.36 13.48 4.55
C GLU A 328 32.09 12.19 4.94
N GLU A 329 31.49 11.39 5.85
CA GLU A 329 32.01 10.09 6.26
C GLU A 329 31.98 9.03 5.13
N ASP A 330 30.97 9.05 4.26
CA ASP A 330 30.85 8.10 3.15
C ASP A 330 31.76 8.46 1.97
N ALA A 331 32.09 9.75 1.80
CA ALA A 331 32.90 10.25 0.70
C ALA A 331 34.37 9.77 0.73
N LEU A 332 34.90 9.47 1.92
CA LEU A 332 36.30 9.08 2.13
C LEU A 332 36.65 7.70 1.55
N PHE A 333 35.66 6.83 1.31
CA PHE A 333 35.87 5.45 0.89
C PHE A 333 35.86 5.21 -0.63
N LEU A 334 35.35 6.14 -1.44
CA LEU A 334 35.03 5.86 -2.85
C LEU A 334 36.11 6.25 -3.88
N GLY A 335 37.13 7.05 -3.50
CA GLY A 335 38.24 7.43 -4.38
C GLY A 335 37.88 8.39 -5.53
N LEU A 336 38.88 9.04 -6.13
CA LEU A 336 38.75 10.16 -7.09
C LEU A 336 38.09 9.84 -8.46
N LYS A 337 37.70 8.58 -8.73
CA LYS A 337 37.11 8.15 -10.01
C LYS A 337 35.78 7.41 -9.88
N ALA A 338 35.25 7.21 -8.68
CA ALA A 338 33.94 6.60 -8.54
C ALA A 338 32.86 7.59 -9.02
N LEU A 339 32.03 7.16 -9.97
CA LEU A 339 30.75 7.82 -10.18
C LEU A 339 29.97 7.75 -8.85
N PRO A 340 29.22 8.81 -8.50
CA PRO A 340 28.38 8.75 -7.31
C PRO A 340 27.43 7.57 -7.47
N GLU A 341 27.46 6.66 -6.51
CA GLU A 341 26.58 5.50 -6.54
C GLU A 341 25.12 5.94 -6.49
N MET A 342 24.84 7.04 -5.79
CA MET A 342 23.51 7.58 -5.52
C MET A 342 23.26 8.91 -6.24
N TRP A 343 22.05 9.05 -6.77
CA TRP A 343 21.56 10.23 -7.49
C TRP A 343 20.25 10.72 -6.88
N ASP A 344 20.08 12.04 -6.81
CA ASP A 344 18.80 12.66 -6.47
C ASP A 344 18.06 13.04 -7.76
N ILE A 345 16.90 12.41 -7.98
CA ILE A 345 16.01 12.73 -9.09
C ILE A 345 14.83 13.54 -8.56
N PHE A 346 14.63 14.75 -9.10
CA PHE A 346 13.51 15.61 -8.72
C PHE A 346 12.43 15.59 -9.79
N LEU A 347 11.24 15.11 -9.41
CA LEU A 347 10.10 14.94 -10.31
C LEU A 347 8.86 15.65 -9.77
N THR A 348 8.02 16.18 -10.66
CA THR A 348 6.65 16.53 -10.27
C THR A 348 5.87 15.25 -10.02
N GLY A 349 4.87 15.29 -9.14
CA GLY A 349 4.03 14.09 -8.95
C GLY A 349 3.26 13.67 -10.22
N ASN A 350 2.96 14.58 -11.15
CA ASN A 350 2.38 14.20 -12.45
C ASN A 350 3.34 13.35 -13.30
N VAL A 351 4.64 13.69 -13.32
CA VAL A 351 5.66 12.86 -13.99
C VAL A 351 5.84 11.53 -13.25
N LEU A 352 5.80 11.56 -11.92
CA LEU A 352 5.84 10.36 -11.08
C LEU A 352 4.72 9.36 -11.44
N MET A 353 3.48 9.85 -11.56
CA MET A 353 2.32 9.03 -11.92
C MET A 353 2.44 8.39 -13.30
N LYS A 354 3.04 9.10 -14.26
CA LYS A 354 3.28 8.59 -15.62
C LYS A 354 4.38 7.53 -15.63
N LEU A 355 5.52 7.83 -14.98
CA LEU A 355 6.68 6.93 -14.99
C LEU A 355 6.40 5.61 -14.29
N PHE A 356 5.65 5.57 -13.21
CA PHE A 356 5.48 4.31 -12.47
C PHE A 356 4.19 3.56 -12.82
N VAL A 357 3.47 4.02 -13.85
CA VAL A 357 2.24 3.44 -14.44
C VAL A 357 1.32 2.88 -13.37
N MET A 358 0.41 3.74 -12.91
CA MET A 358 -0.70 3.27 -12.09
C MET A 358 -1.60 2.33 -12.91
N PRO A 359 -2.01 1.17 -12.35
CA PRO A 359 -2.98 0.31 -13.02
C PRO A 359 -4.26 1.08 -13.34
N GLU A 360 -4.91 0.72 -14.44
CA GLU A 360 -6.21 1.30 -14.79
C GLU A 360 -7.20 1.20 -13.63
N ARG A 361 -8.13 2.16 -13.52
CA ARG A 361 -9.13 2.20 -12.43
C ARG A 361 -9.85 0.85 -12.24
N LYS A 362 -10.27 0.20 -13.32
CA LYS A 362 -10.93 -1.12 -13.26
C LYS A 362 -10.03 -2.21 -12.64
N VAL A 363 -8.72 -2.12 -12.86
CA VAL A 363 -7.73 -3.02 -12.26
C VAL A 363 -7.56 -2.68 -10.78
N ARG A 364 -7.50 -1.39 -10.42
CA ARG A 364 -7.41 -0.92 -9.03
C ARG A 364 -8.63 -1.28 -8.18
N GLU A 365 -9.83 -1.20 -8.75
CA GLU A 365 -11.06 -1.59 -8.06
C GLU A 365 -11.08 -3.09 -7.72
N ARG A 366 -10.40 -3.92 -8.52
CA ARG A 366 -10.24 -5.37 -8.26
C ARG A 366 -9.06 -5.66 -7.33
N ASN A 367 -7.94 -4.95 -7.54
CA ASN A 367 -6.68 -5.10 -6.83
C ASN A 367 -6.23 -3.71 -6.37
N PRO A 368 -6.70 -3.24 -5.19
CA PRO A 368 -6.28 -1.94 -4.70
C PRO A 368 -4.77 -1.92 -4.55
N LEU A 369 -4.20 -0.72 -4.74
CA LEU A 369 -2.77 -0.53 -4.56
C LEU A 369 -2.35 -1.00 -3.18
N ARG A 370 -1.18 -1.63 -3.12
CA ARG A 370 -0.60 -2.10 -1.89
C ARG A 370 0.61 -1.25 -1.53
N ILE A 371 0.70 -0.99 -0.25
CA ILE A 371 1.87 -0.42 0.36
C ILE A 371 2.78 -1.59 0.71
N CYS A 372 4.05 -1.53 0.30
CA CYS A 372 5.01 -2.58 0.62
C CYS A 372 5.36 -2.53 2.11
N ASP A 373 5.81 -3.65 2.67
CA ASP A 373 6.16 -3.72 4.10
C ASP A 373 7.31 -2.77 4.48
N LEU A 374 8.16 -2.43 3.50
CA LEU A 374 9.25 -1.45 3.64
C LEU A 374 8.78 0.02 3.61
N ALA A 375 7.50 0.30 3.41
CA ALA A 375 7.02 1.67 3.36
C ALA A 375 7.11 2.40 4.70
N GLY A 376 7.05 1.66 5.81
CA GLY A 376 7.24 2.20 7.14
C GLY A 376 8.68 2.10 7.65
N SER A 377 9.61 1.49 6.89
CA SER A 377 11.02 1.52 7.26
C SER A 377 11.61 2.88 6.91
N GLU A 378 12.34 3.48 7.84
CA GLU A 378 12.96 4.81 7.69
C GLU A 378 14.08 4.84 6.64
N THR A 379 14.33 3.71 5.96
CA THR A 379 15.17 3.60 4.78
C THR A 379 14.56 4.41 3.64
N LYS A 380 15.03 5.65 3.50
CA LYS A 380 14.48 6.67 2.59
C LYS A 380 14.37 6.18 1.15
N LYS A 381 13.20 6.36 0.53
CA LYS A 381 12.95 6.00 -0.88
C LYS A 381 12.35 7.13 -1.70
N VAL A 382 11.60 8.04 -1.08
CA VAL A 382 11.13 9.30 -1.68
C VAL A 382 11.01 10.35 -0.57
N GLU A 383 11.49 11.56 -0.84
CA GLU A 383 11.33 12.75 0.00
C GLU A 383 10.37 13.74 -0.67
N TYR A 384 9.43 14.29 0.08
CA TYR A 384 8.54 15.35 -0.39
C TYR A 384 9.23 16.71 -0.19
N CYS A 385 9.34 17.48 -1.27
CA CYS A 385 9.94 18.80 -1.27
C CYS A 385 8.85 19.85 -1.55
N GLU A 386 8.61 20.76 -0.61
CA GLU A 386 7.72 21.91 -0.83
C GLU A 386 8.19 22.78 -2.00
N ASN A 387 9.52 22.82 -2.21
CA ASN A 387 10.18 23.51 -3.32
C ASN A 387 11.51 22.83 -3.61
N ILE A 388 11.91 22.76 -4.89
CA ILE A 388 13.24 22.29 -5.34
C ILE A 388 14.35 23.00 -4.55
N TRP A 389 14.21 24.31 -4.34
CA TRP A 389 15.22 25.13 -3.66
C TRP A 389 15.34 24.87 -2.15
N ALA A 390 14.31 24.32 -1.52
CA ALA A 390 14.33 23.99 -0.09
C ALA A 390 15.09 22.68 0.19
N CYS A 391 15.13 21.76 -0.78
CA CYS A 391 15.80 20.46 -0.65
C CYS A 391 17.26 20.45 -1.13
N GLY A 392 17.69 21.46 -1.89
CA GLY A 392 19.05 21.56 -2.43
C GLY A 392 20.07 22.25 -1.51
N LYS A 393 19.59 22.99 -0.50
CA LYS A 393 20.43 23.53 0.58
C LYS A 393 20.59 22.44 1.63
#